data_AF-A0A368FVD0-F1
#
_entry.id   AF-A0A368FVD0-F1
#
_cell.length_a   1.000
_cell.length_b   1.000
_cell.length_c   1.000
_cell.angle_alpha   90.00
_cell.angle_beta   90.00
_cell.angle_gamma   90.00
#
_symmetry.space_group_name_H-M   'P 1'
#
loop_
_entity.id
_entity.type
_entity.pdbx_description
1 polymer ?
#
loop_
_entity_poly.entity_id
_entity_poly.type
_entity_poly.pdbx_seq_one_letter_code
_entity_poly.pdbx_strand_id
1 'polypeptide(L)'
;MERPMICSSTQDEFNFMNDEEFDIGAFLMVKHTAEVRQKYFEDKRQGKFKDAYLSQVVFTLNVMFGEVFVDKGSDVYVFEYSQAPVAFHSSDKQYFLGTWSGNHSENEKILEDFYTESFVNFAHRIKPNNEWDLFNHITRNYYSVEVNIEEGIFPRNKLNYHSATVDYWLHNITSFDASLTKKVRLQVIDTVSNPSSLPTVFTNFLFKFGLVVPSIALMAV
;
A
#
# COMPACT_ATOMS: atom_id res chain seq x y z
N MET A 1 11.10 16.93 -15.68
CA MET A 1 10.95 17.10 -14.22
C MET A 1 10.06 15.96 -13.75
N GLU A 2 10.62 15.08 -12.94
CA GLU A 2 9.86 13.95 -12.41
C GLU A 2 8.88 14.43 -11.34
N ARG A 3 7.71 13.80 -11.27
CA ARG A 3 6.66 14.22 -10.34
C ARG A 3 6.91 13.57 -8.97
N PRO A 4 6.89 14.34 -7.87
CA PRO A 4 7.01 13.75 -6.55
C PRO A 4 5.76 12.90 -6.23
N MET A 5 5.88 11.98 -5.29
CA MET A 5 4.81 11.03 -4.93
C MET A 5 4.68 10.90 -3.41
N ILE A 6 3.44 10.87 -2.92
CA ILE A 6 3.12 10.40 -1.57
C ILE A 6 2.40 9.05 -1.72
N CYS A 7 2.88 8.04 -1.00
CA CYS A 7 2.18 6.79 -0.76
C CYS A 7 1.79 6.71 0.72
N SER A 8 0.63 6.13 1.01
CA SER A 8 0.13 6.08 2.37
C SER A 8 -0.65 4.81 2.66
N SER A 9 -0.75 4.50 3.94
CA SER A 9 -1.68 3.51 4.46
C SER A 9 -2.12 3.88 5.88
N THR A 10 -3.16 3.22 6.35
CA THR A 10 -3.51 3.09 7.75
C THR A 10 -2.98 1.76 8.30
N GLN A 11 -2.58 1.70 9.57
CA GLN A 11 -1.90 0.53 10.14
C GLN A 11 -2.73 -0.76 10.03
N ASP A 12 -4.04 -0.65 10.25
CA ASP A 12 -4.99 -1.75 10.24
C ASP A 12 -5.88 -1.76 8.99
N GLU A 13 -5.40 -1.20 7.86
CA GLU A 13 -6.12 -0.98 6.58
C GLU A 13 -7.45 -1.71 6.49
N PHE A 14 -7.45 -2.99 6.12
CA PHE A 14 -8.65 -3.81 5.97
C PHE A 14 -8.75 -4.90 7.04
N ASN A 15 -8.03 -4.78 8.16
CA ASN A 15 -8.00 -5.78 9.24
C ASN A 15 -9.36 -5.95 9.96
N PHE A 16 -10.32 -5.06 9.70
CA PHE A 16 -11.68 -5.10 10.24
C PHE A 16 -12.66 -5.95 9.41
N MET A 17 -12.27 -6.43 8.22
CA MET A 17 -13.16 -7.15 7.32
C MET A 17 -12.60 -8.50 6.88
N ASN A 18 -13.51 -9.44 6.58
CA ASN A 18 -13.15 -10.65 5.85
C ASN A 18 -13.08 -10.31 4.36
N ASP A 19 -11.88 -10.29 3.82
CA ASP A 19 -11.56 -9.85 2.47
C ASP A 19 -11.09 -11.01 1.58
N GLU A 20 -11.42 -12.24 1.97
CA GLU A 20 -10.97 -13.42 1.26
C GLU A 20 -11.60 -13.52 -0.13
N GLU A 21 -12.74 -12.87 -0.40
CA GLU A 21 -13.36 -12.86 -1.73
C GLU A 21 -12.52 -12.15 -2.81
N PHE A 22 -11.61 -11.25 -2.42
CA PHE A 22 -10.74 -10.54 -3.38
C PHE A 22 -9.57 -11.42 -3.79
N ASP A 23 -9.11 -11.31 -5.04
CA ASP A 23 -7.91 -11.99 -5.52
C ASP A 23 -6.75 -11.00 -5.69
N ILE A 24 -6.00 -10.75 -4.61
CA ILE A 24 -4.87 -9.80 -4.66
C ILE A 24 -3.69 -10.28 -5.54
N GLY A 25 -3.60 -11.58 -5.84
CA GLY A 25 -2.65 -12.09 -6.82
C GLY A 25 -2.85 -11.45 -8.19
N ALA A 26 -4.11 -11.20 -8.57
CA ALA A 26 -4.43 -10.48 -9.80
C ALA A 26 -3.97 -9.02 -9.76
N PHE A 27 -4.08 -8.34 -8.62
CA PHE A 27 -3.61 -6.96 -8.45
C PHE A 27 -2.08 -6.85 -8.55
N LEU A 28 -1.38 -7.85 -8.02
CA LEU A 28 0.08 -7.96 -8.11
C LEU A 28 0.56 -8.61 -9.42
N MET A 29 -0.36 -8.87 -10.36
CA MET A 29 -0.08 -9.40 -11.69
C MET A 29 0.70 -10.73 -11.71
N VAL A 30 0.45 -11.61 -10.73
CA VAL A 30 1.02 -12.97 -10.73
C VAL A 30 0.42 -13.79 -11.88
N LYS A 31 1.17 -14.75 -12.41
CA LYS A 31 0.74 -15.52 -13.60
C LYS A 31 -0.26 -16.63 -13.27
N HIS A 32 -0.09 -17.30 -12.14
CA HIS A 32 -0.91 -18.44 -11.72
C HIS A 32 -1.71 -18.04 -10.48
N THR A 33 -2.73 -17.20 -10.68
CA THR A 33 -3.48 -16.56 -9.58
C THR A 33 -4.15 -17.58 -8.66
N ALA A 34 -4.71 -18.67 -9.20
CA ALA A 34 -5.38 -19.70 -8.40
C ALA A 34 -4.42 -20.44 -7.45
N GLU A 35 -3.25 -20.84 -7.95
CA GLU A 35 -2.23 -21.55 -7.18
C GLU A 35 -1.57 -20.63 -6.14
N VAL A 36 -1.29 -19.38 -6.52
CA VAL A 36 -0.78 -18.35 -5.59
C VAL A 36 -1.78 -18.11 -4.47
N ARG A 37 -3.05 -17.95 -4.80
CA ARG A 37 -4.13 -17.76 -3.83
C ARG A 37 -4.27 -18.97 -2.91
N GLN A 38 -4.22 -20.18 -3.44
CA GLN A 38 -4.26 -21.41 -2.64
C GLN A 38 -3.08 -21.46 -1.65
N LYS A 39 -1.85 -21.21 -2.14
CA LYS A 39 -0.67 -21.15 -1.29
C LYS A 39 -0.81 -20.09 -0.20
N TYR A 40 -1.30 -18.90 -0.55
CA TYR A 40 -1.52 -17.83 0.42
C TYR A 40 -2.44 -18.27 1.56
N PHE A 41 -3.60 -18.86 1.26
CA PHE A 41 -4.53 -19.26 2.32
C PHE A 41 -3.99 -20.41 3.17
N GLU A 42 -3.18 -21.29 2.60
CA GLU A 42 -2.45 -22.29 3.40
C GLU A 42 -1.45 -21.63 4.35
N ASP A 43 -0.65 -20.69 3.86
CA ASP A 43 0.31 -19.93 4.65
C ASP A 43 -0.37 -19.06 5.73
N LYS A 44 -1.52 -18.47 5.42
CA LYS A 44 -2.36 -17.70 6.37
C LYS A 44 -2.90 -18.60 7.48
N ARG A 45 -3.40 -19.80 7.16
CA ARG A 45 -3.85 -20.80 8.16
C ARG A 45 -2.73 -21.22 9.12
N GLN A 46 -1.48 -21.19 8.66
CA GLN A 46 -0.30 -21.46 9.49
C GLN A 46 0.14 -20.27 10.36
N GLY A 47 -0.60 -19.15 10.33
CA GLY A 47 -0.34 -17.99 11.17
C GLY A 47 0.83 -17.12 10.71
N LYS A 48 1.23 -17.20 9.43
CA LYS A 48 2.34 -16.39 8.90
C LYS A 48 2.05 -14.90 8.84
N PHE A 49 0.77 -14.52 8.80
CA PHE A 49 0.33 -13.14 8.70
C PHE A 49 -0.78 -12.87 9.71
N LYS A 50 -0.80 -11.65 10.24
CA LYS A 50 -1.90 -11.14 11.06
C LYS A 50 -2.84 -10.26 10.24
N ASP A 51 -2.31 -9.59 9.24
CA ASP A 51 -3.05 -8.66 8.40
C ASP A 51 -4.00 -9.36 7.44
N ALA A 52 -5.11 -8.68 7.15
CA ALA A 52 -6.09 -9.11 6.16
C ALA A 52 -5.49 -9.12 4.74
N TYR A 53 -6.07 -9.93 3.85
CA TYR A 53 -5.50 -10.20 2.52
C TYR A 53 -5.31 -8.92 1.70
N LEU A 54 -6.24 -7.98 1.81
CA LEU A 54 -6.32 -6.71 1.12
C LEU A 54 -5.41 -5.64 1.78
N SER A 55 -5.19 -5.68 3.09
CA SER A 55 -4.19 -4.80 3.74
C SER A 55 -2.80 -5.05 3.10
N GLN A 56 -2.47 -6.33 2.89
CA GLN A 56 -1.16 -6.71 2.36
C GLN A 56 -0.90 -6.20 0.94
N VAL A 57 -1.93 -6.06 0.09
CA VAL A 57 -1.72 -5.47 -1.26
C VAL A 57 -1.40 -3.99 -1.18
N VAL A 58 -2.04 -3.23 -0.29
CA VAL A 58 -1.74 -1.79 -0.10
C VAL A 58 -0.29 -1.61 0.32
N PHE A 59 0.14 -2.35 1.33
CA PHE A 59 1.51 -2.28 1.84
C PHE A 59 2.54 -2.66 0.77
N THR A 60 2.25 -3.70 -0.01
CA THR A 60 3.11 -4.16 -1.11
C THR A 60 3.19 -3.13 -2.24
N LEU A 61 2.06 -2.53 -2.63
CA LEU A 61 2.02 -1.53 -3.69
C LEU A 61 2.73 -0.23 -3.29
N ASN A 62 2.63 0.20 -2.03
CA ASN A 62 3.36 1.36 -1.54
C ASN A 62 4.87 1.20 -1.70
N VAL A 63 5.42 0.02 -1.39
CA VAL A 63 6.84 -0.26 -1.60
C VAL A 63 7.18 -0.39 -3.08
N MET A 64 6.39 -1.15 -3.84
CA MET A 64 6.66 -1.41 -5.26
C MET A 64 6.63 -0.12 -6.09
N PHE A 65 5.60 0.70 -5.94
CA PHE A 65 5.56 2.00 -6.61
C PHE A 65 6.61 2.94 -6.03
N GLY A 66 6.80 2.97 -4.71
CA GLY A 66 7.83 3.80 -4.10
C GLY A 66 9.22 3.54 -4.69
N GLU A 67 9.63 2.29 -4.79
CA GLU A 67 10.89 1.86 -5.41
C GLU A 67 10.98 2.30 -6.88
N VAL A 68 9.97 1.97 -7.70
CA VAL A 68 9.96 2.30 -9.13
C VAL A 68 10.08 3.80 -9.39
N PHE A 69 9.48 4.64 -8.54
CA PHE A 69 9.55 6.10 -8.68
C PHE A 69 10.86 6.66 -8.13
N VAL A 70 11.37 6.15 -7.01
CA VAL A 70 12.70 6.51 -6.49
C VAL A 70 13.79 6.21 -7.53
N ASP A 71 13.75 5.04 -8.17
CA ASP A 71 14.74 4.61 -9.17
C ASP A 71 14.74 5.48 -10.43
N LYS A 72 13.62 6.15 -10.72
CA LYS A 72 13.53 7.12 -11.82
C LYS A 72 14.13 8.48 -11.43
N GLY A 73 14.17 8.79 -10.14
CA GLY A 73 14.62 10.08 -9.61
C GLY A 73 13.52 10.96 -9.03
N SER A 74 12.32 10.42 -8.77
CA SER A 74 11.25 11.13 -8.07
C SER A 74 11.54 11.23 -6.57
N ASP A 75 11.20 12.37 -5.98
CA ASP A 75 11.05 12.50 -4.53
C ASP A 75 9.80 11.73 -4.08
N VAL A 76 10.00 10.64 -3.36
CA VAL A 76 8.92 9.79 -2.84
C VAL A 76 8.86 9.91 -1.32
N TYR A 77 7.65 9.96 -0.80
CA TYR A 77 7.36 10.01 0.63
C TYR A 77 6.37 8.91 0.98
N VAL A 78 6.67 8.09 2.00
CA VAL A 78 5.77 7.04 2.50
C VAL A 78 5.39 7.36 3.94
N PHE A 79 4.11 7.31 4.28
CA PHE A 79 3.66 7.39 5.67
C PHE A 79 2.61 6.33 6.02
N GLU A 80 2.47 6.09 7.32
CA GLU A 80 1.45 5.23 7.88
C GLU A 80 0.72 5.95 9.01
N TYR A 81 -0.60 6.07 8.88
CA TYR A 81 -1.46 6.49 9.98
C TYR A 81 -1.67 5.35 10.97
N SER A 82 -1.28 5.56 12.23
CA SER A 82 -1.24 4.54 13.29
C SER A 82 -1.88 5.01 14.60
N GLN A 83 -2.71 6.05 14.54
CA GLN A 83 -3.36 6.62 15.72
C GLN A 83 -4.39 5.64 16.32
N ALA A 84 -4.16 5.22 17.56
CA ALA A 84 -5.14 4.47 18.34
C ALA A 84 -6.34 5.35 18.74
N PRO A 85 -7.54 4.77 18.95
CA PRO A 85 -7.87 3.35 18.81
C PRO A 85 -8.32 2.96 17.40
N VAL A 86 -8.32 3.90 16.46
CA VAL A 86 -8.92 3.73 15.13
C VAL A 86 -7.88 4.00 14.06
N ALA A 87 -7.22 2.95 13.58
CA ALA A 87 -6.23 3.01 12.49
C ALA A 87 -6.63 2.12 11.30
N PHE A 88 -7.93 1.95 11.05
CA PHE A 88 -8.45 1.21 9.90
C PHE A 88 -8.60 2.08 8.64
N HIS A 89 -8.91 1.47 7.50
CA HIS A 89 -9.07 2.12 6.20
C HIS A 89 -9.85 3.44 6.24
N SER A 90 -9.22 4.50 5.75
CA SER A 90 -9.81 5.85 5.66
C SER A 90 -10.21 6.48 7.02
N SER A 91 -9.70 5.99 8.15
CA SER A 91 -9.94 6.59 9.47
C SER A 91 -9.31 7.97 9.64
N ASP A 92 -8.29 8.27 8.84
CA ASP A 92 -7.57 9.54 8.76
C ASP A 92 -8.20 10.56 7.79
N LYS A 93 -9.21 10.17 7.00
CA LYS A 93 -9.81 11.02 5.95
C LYS A 93 -10.31 12.37 6.45
N GLN A 94 -10.69 12.45 7.73
CA GLN A 94 -11.19 13.66 8.34
C GLN A 94 -10.14 14.77 8.43
N TYR A 95 -8.88 14.40 8.66
CA TYR A 95 -7.75 15.34 8.67
C TYR A 95 -7.41 15.79 7.26
N PHE A 96 -7.56 14.88 6.28
CA PHE A 96 -7.34 15.19 4.87
C PHE A 96 -8.42 16.12 4.29
N LEU A 97 -9.70 15.88 4.60
CA LEU A 97 -10.83 16.62 4.06
C LEU A 97 -11.18 17.89 4.85
N GLY A 98 -10.60 18.07 6.05
CA GLY A 98 -10.97 19.17 6.96
C GLY A 98 -12.43 19.11 7.42
N THR A 99 -13.03 17.91 7.47
CA THR A 99 -14.47 17.72 7.75
C THR A 99 -14.78 17.43 9.21
N TRP A 100 -13.78 17.42 10.10
CA TRP A 100 -14.02 17.14 11.50
C TRP A 100 -14.74 18.33 12.16
N SER A 101 -16.02 18.13 12.49
CA SER A 101 -16.84 19.11 13.20
C SER A 101 -16.79 18.83 14.70
N GLY A 102 -15.86 19.43 15.42
CA GLY A 102 -15.74 19.28 16.87
C GLY A 102 -14.51 19.97 17.45
N ASN A 103 -14.39 19.98 18.78
CA ASN A 103 -13.16 20.42 19.43
C ASN A 103 -12.12 19.31 19.32
N HIS A 104 -11.00 19.58 18.63
CA HIS A 104 -9.85 18.69 18.60
C HIS A 104 -9.19 18.64 19.98
N SER A 105 -8.90 17.44 20.46
CA SER A 105 -7.90 17.22 21.50
C SER A 105 -6.53 17.72 21.03
N GLU A 106 -5.60 17.96 21.96
CA GLU A 106 -4.24 18.40 21.60
C GLU A 106 -3.52 17.37 20.68
N ASN A 107 -3.77 16.07 20.88
CA ASN A 107 -3.25 15.03 19.97
C ASN A 107 -3.83 15.18 18.55
N GLU A 108 -5.14 15.41 18.43
CA GLU A 108 -5.81 15.57 17.13
C GLU A 108 -5.39 16.84 16.39
N LYS A 109 -5.07 17.92 17.12
CA LYS A 109 -4.51 19.14 16.51
C LYS A 109 -3.17 18.88 15.86
N ILE A 110 -2.29 18.12 16.50
CA ILE A 110 -0.99 17.74 15.92
C ILE A 110 -1.17 16.89 14.66
N LEU A 111 -2.15 15.97 14.67
CA LEU A 111 -2.49 15.20 13.48
C LEU A 111 -3.01 16.10 12.36
N GLU A 112 -3.96 17.00 12.65
CA GLU A 112 -4.49 17.96 11.68
C GLU A 112 -3.40 18.85 11.08
N ASP A 113 -2.50 19.38 11.92
CA ASP A 113 -1.37 20.21 11.50
C ASP A 113 -0.45 19.42 10.56
N PHE A 114 -0.12 18.16 10.89
CA PHE A 114 0.66 17.29 10.03
C PHE A 114 0.02 17.11 8.65
N TYR A 115 -1.27 16.77 8.57
CA TYR A 115 -1.97 16.59 7.30
C TYR A 115 -2.04 17.89 6.50
N THR A 116 -2.43 18.98 7.17
CA THR A 116 -2.59 20.28 6.52
C THR A 116 -1.26 20.78 5.96
N GLU A 117 -0.21 20.82 6.77
CA GLU A 117 1.12 21.23 6.33
C GLU A 117 1.64 20.33 5.22
N SER A 118 1.62 19.01 5.43
CA SER A 118 2.20 18.03 4.49
C SER A 118 1.60 18.12 3.10
N PHE A 119 0.28 18.10 3.02
CA PHE A 119 -0.40 18.05 1.72
C PHE A 119 -0.45 19.41 1.03
N VAL A 120 -0.55 20.53 1.77
CA VAL A 120 -0.42 21.87 1.19
C VAL A 120 0.99 22.07 0.64
N ASN A 121 2.03 21.77 1.41
CA ASN A 121 3.41 21.86 0.95
C ASN A 121 3.64 21.01 -0.29
N PHE A 122 3.19 19.75 -0.27
CA PHE A 122 3.31 18.84 -1.40
C PHE A 122 2.61 19.36 -2.67
N ALA A 123 1.40 19.91 -2.53
CA ALA A 123 0.67 20.53 -3.65
C ALA A 123 1.44 21.71 -4.26
N HIS A 124 2.21 22.43 -3.45
CA HIS A 124 3.11 23.51 -3.86
C HIS A 124 4.51 23.03 -4.30
N ARG A 125 4.74 21.71 -4.40
CA ARG A 125 6.04 21.08 -4.72
C ARG A 125 7.14 21.43 -3.71
N ILE A 126 6.74 21.66 -2.47
CA ILE A 126 7.61 21.82 -1.31
C ILE A 126 7.65 20.47 -0.59
N LYS A 127 8.75 20.18 0.11
CA LYS A 127 8.86 19.00 0.99
C LYS A 127 7.64 18.98 1.94
N PRO A 128 6.89 17.86 2.06
CA PRO A 128 5.65 17.82 2.84
C PRO A 128 5.86 18.32 4.28
N ASN A 129 6.78 17.71 5.01
CA ASN A 129 7.17 18.12 6.34
C ASN A 129 8.70 18.04 6.46
N ASN A 130 9.31 18.98 7.18
CA ASN A 130 10.77 19.06 7.30
C ASN A 130 11.39 17.81 7.93
N GLU A 131 10.68 17.16 8.84
CA GLU A 131 11.12 15.96 9.56
C GLU A 131 10.80 14.67 8.78
N TRP A 132 9.98 14.71 7.73
CA TRP A 132 9.63 13.53 6.94
C TRP A 132 10.71 13.22 5.90
N ASP A 133 11.42 12.10 6.07
CA ASP A 133 12.49 11.72 5.16
C ASP A 133 11.98 11.19 3.82
N LEU A 134 12.78 11.38 2.76
CA LEU A 134 12.56 10.73 1.48
C LEU A 134 12.57 9.21 1.65
N PHE A 135 11.75 8.52 0.86
CA PHE A 135 11.67 7.08 0.86
C PHE A 135 12.96 6.46 0.32
N ASN A 136 13.53 5.56 1.11
CA ASN A 136 14.64 4.71 0.78
C ASN A 136 14.13 3.26 0.79
N HIS A 137 13.99 2.68 -0.41
CA HIS A 137 13.44 1.34 -0.59
C HIS A 137 14.31 0.23 -0.02
N ILE A 138 15.61 0.48 0.27
CA ILE A 138 16.51 -0.49 0.91
C ILE A 138 16.17 -0.62 2.41
N THR A 139 15.97 0.51 3.10
CA THR A 139 15.62 0.51 4.52
C THR A 139 14.11 0.47 4.77
N ARG A 140 13.31 0.70 3.72
CA ARG A 140 11.85 0.86 3.76
C ARG A 140 11.43 1.79 4.89
N ASN A 141 12.05 2.96 4.95
CA ASN A 141 11.66 3.97 5.93
C ASN A 141 10.26 4.50 5.60
N TYR A 142 9.55 4.93 6.63
CA TYR A 142 8.23 5.54 6.48
C TYR A 142 7.99 6.49 7.64
N TYR A 143 7.12 7.47 7.45
CA TYR A 143 6.71 8.36 8.53
C TYR A 143 5.52 7.75 9.27
N SER A 144 5.70 7.42 10.54
CA SER A 144 4.61 6.95 11.39
C SER A 144 3.86 8.16 11.92
N VAL A 145 2.57 8.23 11.65
CA VAL A 145 1.68 9.31 12.08
C VAL A 145 0.83 8.78 13.25
N GLU A 146 1.36 8.96 14.45
CA GLU A 146 0.74 8.63 15.74
C GLU A 146 1.09 9.76 16.72
N VAL A 147 0.15 10.09 17.60
CA VAL A 147 0.33 11.11 18.64
C VAL A 147 -0.22 10.63 19.96
N ASN A 148 0.62 10.70 20.98
CA ASN A 148 0.24 10.62 22.37
C ASN A 148 1.16 11.54 23.18
N ILE A 149 0.69 12.75 23.47
CA ILE A 149 1.48 13.76 24.19
C ILE A 149 1.87 13.27 25.60
N GLU A 150 0.99 12.56 26.28
CA GLU A 150 1.25 12.05 27.64
C GLU A 150 2.39 11.03 27.65
N GLU A 151 2.50 10.22 26.60
CA GLU A 151 3.55 9.21 26.43
C GLU A 151 4.76 9.73 25.64
N GLY A 152 4.76 11.01 25.24
CA GLY A 152 5.82 11.60 24.43
C GLY A 152 5.92 11.01 23.02
N ILE A 153 4.83 10.48 22.48
CA ILE A 153 4.74 9.93 21.13
C ILE A 153 4.31 11.04 20.17
N PHE A 154 5.13 11.24 19.15
CA PHE A 154 4.90 12.21 18.08
C PHE A 154 5.21 11.55 16.72
N PRO A 155 4.71 12.14 15.61
CA PRO A 155 5.01 11.64 14.29
C PRO A 155 6.52 11.59 14.04
N ARG A 156 7.01 10.52 13.42
CA ARG A 156 8.45 10.28 13.26
C ARG A 156 8.76 9.26 12.16
N ASN A 157 9.97 9.32 11.61
CA ASN A 157 10.47 8.27 10.74
C ASN A 157 10.67 6.95 11.51
N LYS A 158 10.18 5.86 10.93
CA LYS A 158 10.43 4.47 11.32
C LYS A 158 11.03 3.71 10.14
N LEU A 159 11.54 2.51 10.41
CA LEU A 159 12.16 1.62 9.42
C LEU A 159 11.31 0.36 9.22
N ASN A 160 11.62 -0.41 8.17
CA ASN A 160 11.05 -1.72 7.91
C ASN A 160 9.53 -1.73 7.65
N TYR A 161 8.99 -0.70 6.98
CA TYR A 161 7.58 -0.62 6.59
C TYR A 161 7.08 -1.96 6.04
N HIS A 162 6.19 -2.62 6.80
CA HIS A 162 5.56 -3.91 6.49
C HIS A 162 6.49 -4.99 5.87
N SER A 163 7.77 -5.01 6.25
CA SER A 163 8.77 -5.75 5.47
C SER A 163 8.50 -7.25 5.37
N ALA A 164 8.00 -7.90 6.42
CA ALA A 164 7.66 -9.32 6.38
C ALA A 164 6.56 -9.63 5.35
N THR A 165 5.52 -8.81 5.30
CA THR A 165 4.42 -8.90 4.33
C THR A 165 4.92 -8.60 2.92
N VAL A 166 5.67 -7.52 2.76
CA VAL A 166 6.22 -7.09 1.47
C VAL A 166 7.17 -8.15 0.90
N ASP A 167 8.09 -8.68 1.71
CA ASP A 167 9.03 -9.73 1.28
C ASP A 167 8.31 -11.02 0.91
N TYR A 168 7.25 -11.36 1.63
CA TYR A 168 6.42 -12.49 1.26
C TYR A 168 5.84 -12.34 -0.14
N TRP A 169 5.25 -11.20 -0.47
CA TRP A 169 4.70 -10.98 -1.80
C TRP A 169 5.76 -10.84 -2.89
N LEU A 170 6.74 -9.96 -2.68
CA LEU A 170 7.74 -9.62 -3.70
C LEU A 170 8.76 -10.74 -3.93
N HIS A 171 9.11 -11.52 -2.90
CA HIS A 171 10.10 -12.59 -3.02
C HIS A 171 9.48 -13.99 -2.95
N ASN A 172 8.67 -14.32 -1.93
CA ASN A 172 8.17 -15.68 -1.74
C ASN A 172 7.15 -16.06 -2.83
N ILE A 173 6.11 -15.24 -3.00
CA ILE A 173 5.06 -15.47 -3.98
C ILE A 173 5.61 -15.36 -5.40
N THR A 174 6.39 -14.32 -5.72
CA THR A 174 7.02 -14.21 -7.05
C THR A 174 7.89 -15.43 -7.39
N SER A 175 8.68 -15.93 -6.44
CA SER A 175 9.50 -17.13 -6.66
C SER A 175 8.65 -18.39 -6.85
N PHE A 176 7.58 -18.52 -6.06
CA PHE A 176 6.64 -19.63 -6.19
C PHE A 176 5.93 -19.60 -7.54
N ASP A 177 5.37 -18.46 -7.94
CA ASP A 177 4.70 -18.26 -9.23
C ASP A 177 5.63 -18.59 -10.42
N ALA A 178 6.89 -18.14 -10.37
CA ALA A 178 7.89 -18.49 -11.38
C ALA A 178 8.23 -20.00 -11.40
N SER A 179 8.19 -20.67 -10.25
CA SER A 179 8.43 -22.12 -10.17
C SER A 179 7.32 -22.95 -10.82
N LEU A 180 6.08 -22.44 -10.81
CA LEU A 180 4.94 -23.07 -11.48
C LEU A 180 5.13 -23.06 -12.99
N THR A 181 5.61 -21.98 -13.59
CA THR A 181 5.93 -21.97 -15.03
C THR A 181 6.97 -23.05 -15.39
N LYS A 182 7.95 -23.33 -14.52
CA LYS A 182 8.96 -24.39 -14.78
C LYS A 182 8.34 -25.79 -14.75
N LYS A 183 7.40 -26.04 -13.83
CA LYS A 183 6.64 -27.30 -13.76
C LYS A 183 5.65 -27.43 -14.92
N VAL A 184 4.98 -26.34 -15.26
CA VAL A 184 4.06 -26.23 -16.39
C VAL A 184 4.82 -26.41 -17.70
N ARG A 185 6.06 -25.94 -17.87
CA ARG A 185 6.86 -26.22 -19.10
C ARG A 185 7.22 -27.71 -19.26
N LEU A 186 7.28 -28.47 -18.16
CA LEU A 186 7.41 -29.93 -18.18
C LEU A 186 6.07 -30.64 -18.43
N GLN A 187 4.93 -29.98 -18.20
CA GLN A 187 3.57 -30.53 -18.41
C GLN A 187 2.87 -30.02 -19.69
N VAL A 188 3.30 -28.88 -20.27
CA VAL A 188 2.74 -28.25 -21.48
C VAL A 188 3.23 -28.90 -22.77
N ILE A 189 4.05 -29.96 -22.68
CA ILE A 189 4.15 -30.90 -23.80
C ILE A 189 2.81 -31.66 -24.00
N ASP A 190 1.92 -31.73 -22.99
CA ASP A 190 0.73 -32.58 -23.08
C ASP A 190 -0.64 -31.91 -23.03
N THR A 191 -0.80 -30.60 -22.80
CA THR A 191 -2.16 -30.02 -22.86
C THR A 191 -2.19 -28.50 -23.06
N VAL A 192 -2.61 -28.07 -24.24
CA VAL A 192 -3.02 -26.68 -24.51
C VAL A 192 -4.51 -26.65 -24.79
N SER A 193 -5.30 -25.88 -24.02
CA SER A 193 -6.34 -24.99 -24.58
C SER A 193 -7.00 -24.07 -23.53
N ASN A 194 -7.00 -22.79 -23.89
CA ASN A 194 -7.98 -21.71 -23.59
C ASN A 194 -7.63 -20.58 -22.59
N PRO A 195 -7.57 -19.31 -23.07
CA PRO A 195 -7.45 -18.10 -22.27
C PRO A 195 -8.77 -17.29 -22.22
N SER A 196 -9.11 -16.70 -21.07
CA SER A 196 -9.86 -15.42 -20.91
C SER A 196 -10.31 -15.26 -19.44
N SER A 197 -10.04 -14.17 -18.72
CA SER A 197 -10.87 -12.95 -18.75
C SER A 197 -10.38 -11.90 -17.72
N LEU A 198 -9.10 -11.54 -17.72
CA LEU A 198 -8.50 -10.63 -16.72
C LEU A 198 -8.87 -9.12 -16.80
N PRO A 199 -9.25 -8.49 -17.95
CA PRO A 199 -9.31 -7.02 -17.98
C PRO A 199 -10.49 -6.36 -17.25
N THR A 200 -11.63 -7.06 -17.06
CA THR A 200 -12.89 -6.39 -16.67
C THR A 200 -13.05 -6.17 -15.15
N VAL A 201 -12.33 -6.94 -14.33
CA VAL A 201 -12.38 -6.82 -12.86
C VAL A 201 -11.55 -5.63 -12.37
N PHE A 202 -10.50 -5.27 -13.10
CA PHE A 202 -9.53 -4.23 -12.74
C PHE A 202 -10.16 -2.82 -12.65
N THR A 203 -11.05 -2.48 -13.59
CA THR A 203 -11.62 -1.13 -13.69
C THR A 203 -12.72 -0.85 -12.66
N ASN A 204 -13.49 -1.86 -12.29
CA ASN A 204 -14.61 -1.71 -11.34
C ASN A 204 -14.14 -1.61 -9.88
N PHE A 205 -12.95 -2.11 -9.55
CA PHE A 205 -12.42 -2.08 -8.19
C PHE A 205 -11.83 -0.71 -7.81
N LEU A 206 -11.02 -0.11 -8.70
CA LEU A 206 -10.42 1.22 -8.49
C LEU A 206 -11.48 2.32 -8.30
N PHE A 207 -12.61 2.21 -9.01
CA PHE A 207 -13.70 3.19 -8.95
C PHE A 207 -14.57 3.09 -7.67
N LYS A 208 -14.65 1.91 -7.04
CA LYS A 208 -15.54 1.70 -5.88
C LYS A 208 -14.91 2.07 -4.53
N PHE A 209 -13.58 2.11 -4.43
CA PHE A 209 -12.86 2.35 -3.18
C PHE A 209 -12.02 3.64 -3.18
N GLY A 210 -12.30 4.60 -4.07
CA GLY A 210 -11.65 5.92 -4.00
C GLY A 210 -10.15 5.91 -4.32
N LEU A 211 -9.62 4.85 -4.93
CA LEU A 211 -8.29 4.86 -5.55
C LEU A 211 -8.36 5.67 -6.86
N VAL A 212 -8.51 6.99 -6.72
CA VAL A 212 -8.27 7.92 -7.81
C VAL A 212 -6.75 7.96 -7.99
N VAL A 213 -6.22 7.08 -8.83
CA VAL A 213 -5.06 7.43 -9.64
C VAL A 213 -5.66 8.20 -10.82
N PRO A 214 -5.49 9.54 -10.93
CA PRO A 214 -5.82 10.21 -12.16
C PRO A 214 -4.80 9.75 -13.20
N SER A 215 -5.12 8.66 -13.87
CA SER A 215 -4.46 8.25 -15.11
C SER A 215 -4.91 9.23 -16.19
N ILE A 216 -4.38 10.45 -16.16
CA ILE A 216 -4.36 11.27 -17.36
C ILE A 216 -3.28 10.67 -18.26
N ALA A 217 -3.67 9.61 -18.98
CA ALA A 217 -3.04 9.26 -20.22
C ALA A 217 -3.38 10.38 -21.22
N LEU A 218 -2.60 11.45 -21.23
CA LEU A 218 -2.52 12.28 -22.42
C LEU A 218 -1.53 11.58 -23.35
N MET A 219 -2.08 10.95 -24.38
CA MET A 219 -1.33 10.50 -25.53
C MET A 219 -0.56 11.72 -26.09
N ALA A 220 0.74 11.53 -26.28
CA ALA A 220 1.54 12.44 -27.07
C ALA A 220 1.12 12.31 -28.54
N VAL A 221 0.51 13.36 -29.10
CA VAL A 221 0.95 14.09 -30.30
C VAL A 221 0.55 15.55 -30.14
#